data_AF-A0A4U5QLB9-F1
#
_entry.id   AF-A0A4U5QLB9-F1
#
_cell.length_a   1.000
_cell.length_b   1.000
_cell.length_c   1.000
_cell.angle_alpha   90.00
_cell.angle_beta   90.00
_cell.angle_gamma   90.00
#
_symmetry.space_group_name_H-M   'P 1'
#
loop_
_entity.id
_entity.type
_entity.pdbx_description
1 polymer ?
#
loop_
_entity_poly.entity_id
_entity_poly.type
_entity_poly.pdbx_seq_one_letter_code
_entity_poly.pdbx_strand_id
1 'polypeptide(L)'
;MGNCASPQYKEKVAGGGLNRTSPAKIVHIDGRLQEFREPIKASNVLSLNPNSFLCSSESMYIDRRLPQVPDDEELQVGQLYFLMPLSKSKTPLSLQELCVLASKANASLAQSDMGSSQKKHYRVWIDVALKFWPVINGAVRFRFAAT
;
A
#
# COMPACT_ATOMS: atom_id res chain seq x y z
N MET A 1 38.00 -36.19 0.86
CA MET A 1 38.64 -35.19 1.74
C MET A 1 39.38 -34.25 0.81
N GLY A 2 38.84 -33.11 0.39
CA GLY A 2 38.29 -32.06 1.23
C GLY A 2 39.41 -31.07 1.52
N ASN A 3 39.61 -30.08 0.64
CA ASN A 3 40.05 -28.71 0.91
C ASN A 3 40.47 -28.02 -0.39
N CYS A 4 39.51 -27.37 -1.05
CA CYS A 4 39.81 -26.32 -2.02
C CYS A 4 40.21 -25.07 -1.24
N ALA A 5 41.51 -24.80 -1.15
CA ALA A 5 42.01 -23.52 -0.67
C ALA A 5 41.94 -22.49 -1.82
N SER A 6 40.99 -21.57 -1.73
CA SER A 6 41.01 -20.33 -2.49
C SER A 6 41.28 -19.17 -1.54
N PRO A 7 42.33 -18.35 -1.77
CA PRO A 7 42.57 -17.14 -1.02
C PRO A 7 41.80 -15.96 -1.64
N GLN A 8 41.35 -15.05 -0.77
CA GLN A 8 40.90 -13.68 -1.04
C GLN A 8 39.53 -13.49 -1.72
N TYR A 9 38.48 -13.47 -0.89
CA TYR A 9 37.40 -12.52 -1.13
C TYR A 9 37.78 -11.20 -0.46
N LYS A 10 38.15 -10.22 -1.28
CA LYS A 10 38.26 -8.82 -0.86
C LYS A 10 36.97 -8.13 -1.27
N GLU A 11 35.84 -8.45 -0.63
CA GLU A 11 34.64 -7.62 -0.79
C GLU A 11 34.77 -6.38 0.09
N LYS A 12 35.48 -5.40 -0.46
CA LYS A 12 35.17 -3.99 -0.21
C LYS A 12 34.23 -3.54 -1.32
N VAL A 13 32.96 -3.92 -1.18
CA VAL A 13 31.86 -3.18 -1.80
C VAL A 13 30.85 -2.97 -0.70
N ALA A 14 30.53 -1.71 -0.40
CA ALA A 14 29.47 -1.34 0.52
C ALA A 14 28.12 -1.74 -0.10
N GLY A 15 27.81 -3.04 -0.11
CA GLY A 15 26.55 -3.60 -0.58
C GLY A 15 25.56 -3.64 0.56
N GLY A 16 25.06 -2.47 0.97
CA GLY A 16 24.05 -2.33 2.03
C GLY A 16 22.71 -2.95 1.61
N GLY A 17 22.61 -4.27 1.71
CA GLY A 17 21.34 -5.00 1.72
C GLY A 17 20.61 -4.74 3.02
N LEU A 18 20.21 -3.48 3.25
CA LEU A 18 19.20 -3.17 4.25
C LEU A 18 18.00 -4.07 3.92
N ASN A 19 17.55 -4.83 4.90
CA ASN A 19 16.24 -5.46 4.89
C ASN A 19 15.23 -4.29 4.74
N ARG A 20 14.95 -3.89 3.50
CA ARG A 20 14.13 -2.74 3.15
C ARG A 20 12.69 -3.15 3.40
N THR A 21 12.30 -3.19 4.67
CA THR A 21 10.91 -3.27 5.07
C THR A 21 10.20 -2.09 4.41
N SER A 22 9.29 -2.39 3.49
CA SER A 22 8.47 -1.38 2.83
C SER A 22 7.66 -0.66 3.91
N PRO A 23 7.65 0.67 4.01
CA PRO A 23 6.90 1.35 5.07
C PRO A 23 5.41 1.02 4.99
N ALA A 24 4.71 1.10 6.13
CA ALA A 24 3.26 1.27 6.13
C ALA A 24 2.93 2.60 5.45
N LYS A 25 2.00 2.59 4.51
CA LYS A 25 1.66 3.74 3.68
C LYS A 25 0.24 4.17 3.99
N ILE A 26 0.05 5.45 4.28
CA ILE A 26 -1.27 6.04 4.53
C ILE A 26 -1.52 7.12 3.50
N VAL A 27 -2.52 6.89 2.65
CA VAL A 27 -2.95 7.86 1.65
C VAL A 27 -4.16 8.62 2.19
N HIS A 28 -4.01 9.92 2.29
CA HIS A 28 -5.09 10.81 2.64
C HIS A 28 -6.03 11.00 1.44
N ILE A 29 -7.31 11.26 1.72
CA ILE A 29 -8.28 11.57 0.66
C ILE A 29 -7.92 12.82 -0.16
N ASP A 30 -7.02 13.68 0.31
CA ASP A 30 -6.50 14.83 -0.42
C ASP A 30 -5.32 14.48 -1.36
N GLY A 31 -4.82 13.23 -1.31
CA GLY A 31 -3.68 12.78 -2.10
C GLY A 31 -2.33 12.97 -1.42
N ARG A 32 -2.28 13.31 -0.12
CA ARG A 32 -1.04 13.28 0.66
C ARG A 32 -0.69 11.85 1.07
N LEU A 33 0.60 11.52 1.09
CA LEU A 33 1.11 10.24 1.55
C LEU A 33 1.90 10.42 2.84
N GLN A 34 1.62 9.57 3.83
CA GLN A 34 2.38 9.44 5.04
C GLN A 34 2.97 8.03 5.13
N GLU A 35 4.25 7.94 5.47
CA GLU A 35 4.98 6.67 5.53
C GLU A 35 5.53 6.41 6.92
N PHE A 36 5.35 5.18 7.41
CA PHE A 36 5.86 4.75 8.70
C PHE A 36 6.71 3.49 8.53
N ARG A 37 7.97 3.55 8.99
CA ARG A 37 8.90 2.41 8.94
C ARG A 37 8.87 1.52 10.18
N GLU A 38 8.18 1.99 11.22
CA GLU A 38 8.00 1.31 12.49
C GLU A 38 6.51 1.00 12.69
N PRO A 39 6.16 -0.08 13.41
CA PRO A 39 4.78 -0.34 13.81
C PRO A 39 4.19 0.87 14.52
N ILE A 40 3.01 1.31 14.08
CA ILE A 40 2.30 2.44 14.67
C ILE A 40 0.84 2.06 14.87
N LYS A 41 0.27 2.43 16.02
CA LYS A 41 -1.15 2.21 16.28
C LYS A 41 -2.02 3.13 15.44
N ALA A 42 -3.17 2.63 15.02
CA ALA A 42 -4.17 3.43 14.30
C ALA A 42 -4.55 4.69 15.10
N SER A 43 -4.78 4.56 16.42
CA SER A 43 -5.05 5.68 17.33
C SER A 43 -4.01 6.81 17.26
N ASN A 44 -2.72 6.49 17.13
CA ASN A 44 -1.65 7.50 17.02
C ASN A 44 -1.76 8.32 15.73
N VAL A 45 -2.20 7.70 14.63
CA VAL A 45 -2.43 8.41 13.36
C VAL A 45 -3.70 9.26 13.46
N LEU A 46 -4.75 8.71 14.07
CA LEU A 46 -6.05 9.37 14.20
C LEU A 46 -6.02 10.55 15.18
N SER A 47 -5.15 10.54 16.19
CA SER A 47 -4.98 11.67 17.11
C SER A 47 -4.45 12.92 16.41
N LEU A 48 -3.66 12.76 15.35
CA LEU A 48 -3.16 13.84 14.50
C LEU A 48 -4.18 14.30 13.45
N ASN A 49 -5.19 13.47 13.18
CA ASN A 49 -6.17 13.68 12.11
C ASN A 49 -7.60 13.56 12.66
N PRO A 50 -8.11 14.60 13.34
CA PRO A 50 -9.43 14.56 13.95
C PRO A 50 -10.53 14.34 12.88
N ASN A 51 -11.66 13.77 13.32
CA ASN A 51 -12.81 13.46 12.46
C ASN A 51 -12.50 12.52 11.27
N SER A 52 -11.45 11.71 11.39
CA SER A 52 -11.04 10.76 10.36
C SER A 52 -11.00 9.34 10.93
N PHE A 53 -10.96 8.34 10.04
CA PHE A 53 -10.76 6.93 10.35
C PHE A 53 -9.82 6.30 9.31
N LEU A 54 -9.19 5.20 9.68
CA LEU A 54 -8.33 4.43 8.79
C LEU A 54 -9.07 3.23 8.19
N CYS A 55 -8.79 2.94 6.93
CA CYS A 55 -9.31 1.78 6.23
C CYS A 55 -8.17 1.06 5.51
N SER A 56 -8.12 -0.27 5.59
CA SER A 56 -7.17 -1.05 4.80
C SER A 56 -7.61 -1.09 3.34
N SER A 57 -6.69 -0.82 2.42
CA SER A 57 -6.92 -0.95 0.97
C SER A 57 -7.34 -2.37 0.57
N GLU A 58 -6.96 -3.39 1.36
CA GLU A 58 -7.30 -4.78 1.08
C GLU A 58 -8.79 -5.07 1.30
N SER A 59 -9.45 -4.30 2.17
CA SER A 59 -10.83 -4.52 2.60
C SER A 59 -11.83 -3.50 2.01
N MET A 60 -11.42 -2.75 0.98
CA MET A 60 -12.29 -1.80 0.27
C MET A 60 -13.04 -2.50 -0.87
N TYR A 61 -14.37 -2.42 -0.86
CA TYR A 61 -15.25 -2.98 -1.88
C TYR A 61 -16.35 -1.99 -2.27
N ILE A 62 -16.76 -2.02 -3.54
CA ILE A 62 -17.85 -1.20 -4.07
C ILE A 62 -19.17 -1.59 -3.40
N ASP A 63 -20.05 -0.61 -3.20
CA ASP A 63 -21.38 -0.75 -2.58
C ASP A 63 -21.32 -1.33 -1.15
N ARG A 64 -20.14 -1.32 -0.54
CA ARG A 64 -19.91 -1.71 0.85
C ARG A 64 -19.41 -0.52 1.65
N ARG A 65 -19.75 -0.52 2.94
CA ARG A 65 -19.20 0.44 3.89
C ARG A 65 -17.72 0.14 4.10
N LEU A 66 -16.93 1.20 4.26
CA LEU A 66 -15.50 1.07 4.50
C LEU A 66 -15.26 0.49 5.90
N PRO A 67 -14.55 -0.64 6.02
CA PRO A 67 -14.19 -1.17 7.32
C PRO A 67 -13.19 -0.24 7.99
N GLN A 68 -13.47 0.12 9.24
CA GLN A 68 -12.57 0.89 10.06
C GLN A 68 -11.53 -0.05 10.68
N VAL A 69 -10.27 0.34 10.58
CA VAL A 69 -9.19 -0.28 11.36
C VAL A 69 -9.38 0.12 12.83
N PRO A 70 -9.45 -0.85 13.77
CA PRO A 70 -9.54 -0.58 15.19
C PRO A 70 -8.42 0.32 15.70
N ASP A 71 -8.73 1.21 16.64
CA ASP A 71 -7.81 2.20 17.18
C ASP A 71 -6.58 1.58 17.89
N ASP A 72 -6.78 0.39 18.45
CA ASP A 72 -5.78 -0.42 19.16
C ASP A 72 -4.91 -1.28 18.23
N GLU A 73 -5.31 -1.45 16.97
CA GLU A 73 -4.57 -2.23 15.98
C GLU A 73 -3.30 -1.49 15.51
N GLU A 74 -2.20 -2.23 15.37
CA GLU A 74 -0.95 -1.74 14.80
C GLU A 74 -0.97 -1.86 13.27
N LEU A 75 -0.67 -0.75 12.59
CA LEU A 75 -0.57 -0.71 11.15
C LEU A 75 0.63 -1.53 10.68
N GLN A 76 0.35 -2.43 9.76
CA GLN A 76 1.35 -3.36 9.25
C GLN A 76 2.26 -2.67 8.24
N VAL A 77 3.56 -2.85 8.47
CA VAL A 77 4.62 -2.36 7.57
C VAL A 77 4.47 -3.06 6.21
N GLY A 78 4.43 -2.26 5.15
CA GLY A 78 4.27 -2.72 3.77
C GLY A 78 2.82 -2.74 3.27
N GLN A 79 1.86 -2.48 4.15
CA GLN A 79 0.46 -2.34 3.80
C GLN A 79 0.08 -0.91 3.44
N LEU A 80 -0.99 -0.78 2.66
CA LEU A 80 -1.55 0.50 2.24
C LEU A 80 -2.90 0.72 2.94
N TYR A 81 -3.01 1.86 3.59
CA TYR A 81 -4.19 2.33 4.29
C TYR A 81 -4.67 3.64 3.69
N PHE A 82 -5.98 3.89 3.78
CA PHE A 82 -6.59 5.15 3.41
C PHE A 82 -7.10 5.86 4.66
N LEU A 83 -6.76 7.14 4.78
CA LEU A 83 -7.32 8.01 5.80
C LEU A 83 -8.55 8.72 5.24
N MET A 84 -9.71 8.43 5.83
CA MET A 84 -11.02 8.82 5.35
C MET A 84 -11.75 9.66 6.39
N PRO A 85 -12.53 10.68 5.99
CA PRO A 85 -13.33 11.45 6.94
C PRO A 85 -14.48 10.59 7.48
N LEU A 86 -14.80 10.72 8.78
CA LEU A 86 -15.88 9.97 9.44
C LEU A 86 -17.24 10.13 8.78
N SER A 87 -17.47 11.22 8.05
CA SER A 87 -18.68 11.42 7.24
C SER A 87 -18.90 10.31 6.20
N LYS A 88 -17.82 9.67 5.72
CA LYS A 88 -17.85 8.58 4.74
C LYS A 88 -17.92 7.17 5.34
N SER A 89 -17.88 7.02 6.67
CA SER A 89 -17.91 5.68 7.31
C SER A 89 -19.27 4.98 7.16
N LYS A 90 -20.36 5.77 7.11
CA LYS A 90 -21.74 5.24 7.04
C LYS A 90 -22.24 5.08 5.60
N THR A 91 -21.56 5.67 4.62
CA THR A 91 -21.94 5.62 3.22
C THR A 91 -21.28 4.45 2.51
N PRO A 92 -22.01 3.69 1.67
CA PRO A 92 -21.40 2.73 0.77
C PRO A 92 -20.39 3.40 -0.17
N LEU A 93 -19.28 2.72 -0.45
CA LEU A 93 -18.26 3.21 -1.37
C LEU A 93 -18.74 3.06 -2.81
N SER A 94 -18.94 4.18 -3.51
CA SER A 94 -19.29 4.15 -4.92
C SER A 94 -18.08 3.80 -5.80
N LEU A 95 -18.34 3.30 -7.00
CA LEU A 95 -17.32 3.09 -8.03
C LEU A 95 -16.47 4.35 -8.26
N GLN A 96 -17.14 5.50 -8.42
CA GLN A 96 -16.45 6.77 -8.71
C GLN A 96 -15.50 7.18 -7.58
N GLU A 97 -15.94 7.05 -6.32
CA GLU A 97 -15.11 7.35 -5.15
C GLU A 97 -13.91 6.42 -5.07
N LEU A 98 -14.12 5.13 -5.32
CA LEU A 98 -13.05 4.14 -5.35
C LEU A 98 -12.01 4.46 -6.44
N CYS A 99 -12.46 4.83 -7.65
CA CYS A 99 -11.56 5.25 -8.73
C CYS A 99 -10.75 6.49 -8.34
N VAL A 100 -11.38 7.50 -7.73
CA VAL A 100 -10.71 8.71 -7.27
C VAL A 100 -9.65 8.39 -6.20
N LEU A 101 -9.98 7.53 -5.22
CA LEU A 101 -9.03 7.10 -4.19
C LEU A 101 -7.84 6.35 -4.80
N ALA A 102 -8.10 5.43 -5.74
CA ALA A 102 -7.07 4.69 -6.45
C ALA A 102 -6.16 5.64 -7.25
N SER A 103 -6.71 6.59 -8.00
CA SER A 103 -5.93 7.59 -8.74
C SER A 103 -5.09 8.48 -7.83
N LYS A 104 -5.63 8.90 -6.68
CA LYS A 104 -4.89 9.68 -5.70
C LYS A 104 -3.73 8.89 -5.10
N ALA A 105 -3.99 7.66 -4.64
CA ALA A 105 -2.95 6.77 -4.16
C ALA A 105 -1.85 6.59 -5.21
N ASN A 106 -2.24 6.38 -6.48
CA ASN A 106 -1.33 6.26 -7.60
C ASN A 106 -0.39 7.47 -7.73
N ALA A 107 -0.96 8.68 -7.69
CA ALA A 107 -0.20 9.92 -7.80
C ALA A 107 0.74 10.12 -6.60
N SER A 108 0.28 9.86 -5.37
CA SER A 108 1.09 10.03 -4.16
C SER A 108 2.24 9.01 -4.10
N LEU A 109 1.97 7.76 -4.47
CA LEU A 109 2.98 6.70 -4.50
C LEU A 109 4.02 6.93 -5.60
N ALA A 110 3.62 7.47 -6.76
CA ALA A 110 4.57 7.82 -7.81
C ALA A 110 5.56 8.91 -7.36
N GLN A 111 5.15 9.80 -6.46
CA GLN A 111 6.02 10.85 -5.91
C GLN A 111 6.98 10.31 -4.85
N SER A 112 6.60 9.30 -4.06
CA SER A 112 7.49 8.71 -3.05
C SER A 112 8.59 7.82 -3.63
N ASP A 113 8.39 7.28 -4.84
CA ASP A 113 9.23 6.23 -5.42
C ASP A 113 10.40 6.72 -6.28
N MET A 114 10.57 8.04 -6.45
CA MET A 114 11.64 8.66 -7.26
C MET A 114 13.09 8.43 -6.73
N GLY A 115 13.30 7.55 -5.76
CA GLY A 115 14.59 7.33 -5.10
C GLY A 115 15.04 5.88 -4.87
N SER A 116 14.32 4.83 -5.28
CA SER A 116 14.77 3.45 -5.03
C SER A 116 14.34 2.42 -6.06
N SER A 117 15.32 1.84 -6.77
CA SER A 117 15.30 0.61 -7.59
C SER A 117 13.95 -0.10 -7.75
N GLN A 118 13.09 0.52 -8.57
CA GLN A 118 12.08 0.05 -9.51
C GLN A 118 11.44 -1.36 -9.40
N LYS A 119 12.16 -2.45 -9.08
CA LYS A 119 11.66 -3.82 -9.35
C LYS A 119 10.64 -4.39 -8.34
N LYS A 120 10.48 -3.80 -7.16
CA LYS A 120 9.51 -4.28 -6.14
C LYS A 120 8.18 -3.53 -6.16
N HIS A 121 8.18 -2.27 -6.58
CA HIS A 121 7.02 -1.38 -6.57
C HIS A 121 5.94 -1.77 -7.59
N TYR A 122 6.34 -2.31 -8.73
CA TYR A 122 5.40 -2.76 -9.76
C TYR A 122 4.45 -3.86 -9.27
N ARG A 123 4.80 -4.65 -8.24
CA ARG A 123 3.89 -5.68 -7.70
C ARG A 123 2.71 -5.08 -6.95
N VAL A 124 2.95 -4.10 -6.08
CA VAL A 124 1.87 -3.43 -5.34
C VAL A 124 0.97 -2.64 -6.29
N TRP A 125 1.56 -1.98 -7.30
CA TRP A 125 0.81 -1.30 -8.36
C TRP A 125 -0.02 -2.26 -9.21
N ILE A 126 0.55 -3.42 -9.58
CA ILE A 126 -0.17 -4.45 -10.33
C ILE A 126 -1.29 -5.03 -9.48
N ASP A 127 -1.10 -5.31 -8.19
CA ASP A 127 -2.17 -5.90 -7.36
C ASP A 127 -3.30 -4.90 -7.11
N VAL A 128 -2.99 -3.64 -6.80
CA VAL A 128 -4.01 -2.58 -6.67
C VAL A 128 -4.70 -2.36 -8.02
N ALA A 129 -3.96 -2.17 -9.11
CA ALA A 129 -4.53 -1.95 -10.43
C ALA A 129 -5.30 -3.18 -10.95
N LEU A 130 -4.84 -4.41 -10.77
CA LEU A 130 -5.53 -5.65 -11.17
C LEU A 130 -6.76 -5.94 -10.30
N LYS A 131 -6.74 -5.56 -9.02
CA LYS A 131 -7.92 -5.68 -8.14
C LYS A 131 -9.01 -4.69 -8.54
N PHE A 132 -8.64 -3.54 -9.10
CA PHE A 132 -9.57 -2.53 -9.58
C PHE A 132 -9.79 -2.53 -11.10
N TRP A 133 -8.98 -3.22 -11.92
CA TRP A 133 -9.10 -3.29 -13.37
C TRP A 133 -10.47 -3.79 -13.88
N PRO A 134 -11.08 -4.84 -13.27
CA PRO A 134 -12.41 -5.31 -13.66
C PRO A 134 -13.52 -4.28 -13.38
N VAL A 135 -13.25 -3.40 -12.43
CA VAL A 135 -14.17 -2.39 -11.90
C VAL A 135 -14.15 -1.13 -12.77
N ILE A 136 -12.98 -0.74 -13.30
CA ILE A 136 -12.83 0.40 -14.25
C ILE A 136 -13.26 0.05 -15.68
N ASN A 137 -13.18 -1.23 -16.08
CA ASN A 137 -13.44 -1.66 -17.46
C ASN A 137 -14.73 -2.47 -17.66
N GLY A 138 -15.65 -2.46 -16.69
CA GLY A 138 -17.00 -3.02 -16.84
C GLY A 138 -17.01 -4.45 -17.38
N ALA A 139 -16.73 -5.43 -16.53
CA ALA A 139 -16.95 -6.86 -16.82
C ALA A 139 -16.40 -7.34 -18.18
N VAL A 140 -15.09 -7.60 -18.25
CA VAL A 140 -14.57 -8.63 -19.16
C VAL A 140 -13.91 -9.71 -18.31
N ARG A 141 -14.57 -10.88 -18.28
CA ARG A 141 -14.07 -12.10 -17.68
C ARG A 141 -12.83 -12.55 -18.47
N PHE A 142 -11.65 -12.07 -18.11
CA PHE A 142 -10.40 -12.64 -18.62
C PHE A 142 -10.24 -14.02 -18.01
N ARG A 143 -10.68 -15.05 -18.75
CA ARG A 143 -10.16 -16.40 -18.57
C ARG A 143 -8.66 -16.33 -18.86
N PHE A 144 -7.85 -16.30 -17.82
CA PHE A 144 -6.46 -16.73 -17.95
C PHE A 144 -6.49 -18.25 -18.12
N ALA A 145 -6.53 -18.70 -19.37
CA ALA A 145 -6.07 -20.04 -19.70
C ALA A 145 -4.54 -20.01 -19.56
N ALA A 146 -4.03 -20.68 -18.52
CA ALA A 146 -2.63 -21.06 -18.47
C ALA A 146 -2.44 -22.22 -19.45
N THR A 147 -1.55 -22.07 -20.43
CA THR A 147 -0.97 -23.17 -21.20
C THR A 147 0.50 -23.24 -20.84
#